data_AF-A0A925CJ68-F1
#
_entry.id   AF-A0A925CJ68-F1
#
_cell.length_a   1.000
_cell.length_b   1.000
_cell.length_c   1.000
_cell.angle_alpha   90.00
_cell.angle_beta   90.00
_cell.angle_gamma   90.00
#
_symmetry.space_group_name_H-M   'P 1'
#
loop_
_entity.id
_entity.type
_entity.pdbx_description
1 polymer ?
#
loop_
_entity_poly.entity_id
_entity_poly.type
_entity_poly.pdbx_seq_one_letter_code
_entity_poly.pdbx_strand_id
1 'polypeptide(L)'
;FGVQLTTERVDMLILLTGVGTTALFDLLKTRYPWPSIVEALKQTALVARGPKPVAALKALGLQPTLTVPEPNTWVDLISTLDEYRPVKGLRVAVQEYGASNPDLLEALKQRGAEVFQVPIYRWALPEDLRPLKHALDEVIAEKVPVLLITNAAQVDHVMQVLEKDGTVDRFRASLKKMVVASIGPTASERLRHHEWPIDLEPSHPKMGILVKETSEQAAGILEIKRR
;
A
#
# COMPACT_ATOMS: atom_id res chain seq x y z
N PHE A 1 0.99 14.92 -15.03
CA PHE A 1 0.95 13.58 -15.69
C PHE A 1 0.42 13.58 -17.12
N GLY A 2 -0.89 13.73 -17.41
CA GLY A 2 -1.41 13.52 -18.79
C GLY A 2 -0.73 14.36 -19.89
N VAL A 3 -0.41 15.62 -19.59
CA VAL A 3 0.43 16.47 -20.45
C VAL A 3 1.81 15.85 -20.59
N GLN A 4 2.51 15.60 -19.49
CA GLN A 4 3.86 15.00 -19.50
C GLN A 4 3.92 13.63 -20.19
N LEU A 5 2.85 12.82 -20.15
CA LEU A 5 2.78 11.55 -20.86
C LEU A 5 2.72 11.78 -22.37
N THR A 6 1.97 12.79 -22.83
CA THR A 6 1.69 13.02 -24.25
C THR A 6 2.64 14.01 -24.93
N THR A 7 3.26 14.93 -24.18
CA THR A 7 4.12 16.01 -24.69
C THR A 7 5.55 15.94 -24.19
N GLU A 8 5.76 15.29 -23.04
CA GLU A 8 7.08 14.97 -22.53
C GLU A 8 7.28 13.45 -22.71
N ARG A 9 8.47 12.94 -22.41
CA ARG A 9 8.70 11.49 -22.45
C ARG A 9 8.64 10.95 -21.03
N VAL A 10 7.80 9.95 -20.80
CA VAL A 10 7.78 9.19 -19.55
C VAL A 10 8.40 7.85 -19.85
N ASP A 11 9.61 7.60 -19.32
CA ASP A 11 10.36 6.38 -19.60
C ASP A 11 9.71 5.17 -18.92
N MET A 12 9.08 5.38 -17.77
CA MET A 12 8.48 4.30 -16.98
C MET A 12 7.25 4.79 -16.22
N LEU A 13 6.19 3.98 -16.24
CA LEU A 13 4.99 4.16 -15.43
C LEU A 13 4.82 2.95 -14.51
N ILE A 14 5.00 3.19 -13.21
CA ILE A 14 4.80 2.23 -12.15
C ILE A 14 3.34 2.30 -11.67
N LEU A 15 2.66 1.16 -11.68
CA LEU A 15 1.25 1.01 -11.33
C LEU A 15 1.11 0.17 -10.06
N LEU A 16 0.69 0.81 -8.97
CA LEU A 16 0.71 0.20 -7.64
C LEU A 16 -0.57 -0.59 -7.31
N THR A 17 -1.72 -0.20 -7.87
CA THR A 17 -3.01 -0.91 -7.63
C THR A 17 -3.89 -0.98 -8.86
N GLY A 18 -4.78 -1.97 -8.91
CA GLY A 18 -5.77 -2.11 -9.98
C GLY A 18 -6.74 -0.92 -10.05
N VAL A 19 -7.32 -0.52 -8.91
CA VAL A 19 -8.25 0.64 -8.83
C VAL A 19 -7.57 1.92 -9.31
N GLY A 20 -6.34 2.18 -8.85
CA GLY A 20 -5.59 3.35 -9.27
C GLY A 20 -5.19 3.32 -10.75
N THR A 21 -4.88 2.14 -11.30
CA THR A 21 -4.62 1.95 -12.74
C THR A 21 -5.87 2.28 -13.56
N THR A 22 -7.02 1.68 -13.23
CA THR A 22 -8.29 1.92 -13.92
C THR A 22 -8.66 3.40 -13.87
N ALA A 23 -8.65 3.99 -12.68
CA ALA A 23 -9.00 5.41 -12.49
C ALA A 23 -8.04 6.34 -13.22
N LEU A 24 -6.74 6.04 -13.27
CA LEU A 24 -5.77 6.82 -14.05
C LEU A 24 -6.16 6.85 -15.54
N PHE A 25 -6.41 5.68 -16.12
CA PHE A 25 -6.72 5.59 -17.55
C PHE A 25 -8.09 6.14 -17.90
N ASP A 26 -9.08 5.99 -17.02
CA ASP A 26 -10.39 6.60 -17.22
C ASP A 26 -10.27 8.13 -17.21
N LEU A 27 -9.50 8.70 -16.27
CA LEU A 27 -9.22 10.13 -16.25
C LEU A 27 -8.47 10.60 -17.50
N LEU A 28 -7.47 9.85 -17.97
CA LEU A 28 -6.77 10.18 -19.23
C LEU A 28 -7.73 10.21 -20.41
N LYS A 29 -8.63 9.23 -20.54
CA LYS A 29 -9.63 9.15 -21.62
C LYS A 29 -10.62 10.31 -21.61
N THR A 30 -10.88 10.94 -20.45
CA THR A 30 -11.71 12.15 -20.40
C THR A 30 -11.03 13.38 -21.02
N ARG A 31 -9.70 13.37 -21.15
CA ARG A 31 -8.90 14.53 -21.57
C ARG A 31 -8.16 14.34 -22.88
N TYR A 32 -7.88 13.09 -23.26
CA TYR A 32 -7.07 12.76 -24.45
C TYR A 32 -7.71 11.60 -25.23
N PRO A 33 -7.66 11.62 -26.57
CA PRO A 33 -8.09 10.49 -27.38
C PRO A 33 -7.30 9.22 -27.04
N TRP A 34 -7.97 8.07 -27.02
CA TRP A 34 -7.33 6.78 -26.75
C TRP A 34 -6.11 6.49 -27.66
N PRO A 35 -6.15 6.73 -28.98
CA PRO A 35 -4.98 6.53 -29.83
C PRO A 35 -3.74 7.33 -29.39
N SER A 36 -3.93 8.57 -28.93
CA SER A 36 -2.84 9.42 -28.44
C SER A 36 -2.22 8.88 -27.15
N ILE A 37 -3.05 8.32 -26.25
CA ILE A 37 -2.58 7.68 -25.02
C ILE A 37 -1.77 6.44 -25.36
N VAL A 38 -2.28 5.59 -26.25
CA VAL A 38 -1.58 4.36 -26.68
C VAL A 38 -0.27 4.69 -27.36
N GLU A 39 -0.23 5.70 -28.22
CA GLU A 39 0.99 6.13 -28.89
C GLU A 39 2.05 6.60 -27.89
N ALA A 40 1.67 7.44 -26.93
CA ALA A 40 2.56 7.87 -25.86
C ALA A 40 3.13 6.69 -25.06
N LEU A 41 2.31 5.69 -24.77
CA LEU A 41 2.71 4.51 -24.01
C LEU A 41 3.68 3.58 -24.76
N LYS A 42 3.80 3.65 -26.09
CA LYS A 42 4.75 2.80 -26.83
C LYS A 42 6.20 2.98 -26.40
N GLN A 43 6.55 4.16 -25.88
CA GLN A 43 7.88 4.49 -25.40
C GLN A 43 7.99 4.45 -23.86
N THR A 44 6.93 4.01 -23.17
CA THR A 44 6.86 3.95 -21.70
C THR A 44 6.86 2.49 -21.24
N ALA A 45 7.83 2.12 -20.41
CA ALA A 45 7.80 0.82 -19.73
C ALA A 45 6.66 0.80 -18.70
N LEU A 46 5.71 -0.12 -18.87
CA LEU A 46 4.60 -0.31 -17.93
C LEU A 46 4.99 -1.34 -16.87
N VAL A 47 5.07 -0.92 -15.61
CA VAL A 47 5.48 -1.78 -14.50
C VAL A 47 4.29 -2.01 -13.57
N ALA A 48 3.84 -3.26 -13.46
CA ALA A 48 2.73 -3.65 -12.61
C ALA A 48 3.23 -4.27 -11.30
N ARG A 49 2.90 -3.66 -10.15
CA ARG A 49 3.32 -4.16 -8.82
C ARG A 49 2.73 -5.55 -8.46
N GLY A 50 1.71 -6.02 -9.17
CA GLY A 50 1.11 -7.32 -8.90
C GLY A 50 -0.12 -7.61 -9.76
N PRO A 51 -0.91 -8.67 -9.46
CA PRO A 51 -1.95 -9.17 -10.35
C PRO A 51 -3.10 -8.18 -10.60
N LYS A 52 -3.38 -7.29 -9.65
CA LYS A 52 -4.47 -6.30 -9.76
C LYS A 52 -4.19 -5.24 -10.85
N PRO A 53 -3.04 -4.53 -10.86
CA PRO A 53 -2.64 -3.69 -12.00
C PRO A 53 -2.56 -4.45 -13.32
N VAL A 54 -2.06 -5.70 -13.33
CA VAL A 54 -2.00 -6.52 -14.56
C VAL A 54 -3.40 -6.74 -15.15
N ALA A 55 -4.38 -7.10 -14.33
CA ALA A 55 -5.75 -7.28 -14.76
C ALA A 55 -6.36 -5.97 -15.30
N ALA A 56 -6.08 -4.83 -14.66
CA ALA A 56 -6.54 -3.52 -15.11
C ALA A 56 -5.94 -3.13 -16.47
N LEU A 57 -4.63 -3.34 -16.68
CA LEU A 57 -3.99 -3.14 -17.98
C LEU A 57 -4.59 -4.04 -19.06
N LYS A 58 -4.80 -5.33 -18.74
CA LYS A 58 -5.39 -6.29 -19.68
C LYS A 58 -6.79 -5.87 -20.14
N ALA A 59 -7.62 -5.35 -19.22
CA ALA A 59 -8.95 -4.83 -19.55
C ALA A 59 -8.91 -3.62 -20.50
N LEU A 60 -7.77 -2.91 -20.55
CA LEU A 60 -7.52 -1.79 -21.47
C LEU A 60 -6.86 -2.25 -22.79
N GLY A 61 -6.61 -3.55 -22.97
CA GLY A 61 -5.86 -4.07 -24.11
C GLY A 61 -4.35 -3.77 -24.05
N LEU A 62 -3.84 -3.39 -22.88
CA LEU A 62 -2.42 -3.13 -22.63
C LEU A 62 -1.76 -4.32 -21.93
N GLN A 63 -0.45 -4.47 -22.12
CA GLN A 63 0.35 -5.47 -21.42
C GLN A 63 1.46 -4.77 -20.63
N PRO A 64 1.72 -5.20 -19.37
CA PRO A 64 2.86 -4.71 -18.62
C PRO A 64 4.16 -5.16 -19.29
N THR A 65 5.15 -4.26 -19.31
CA THR A 65 6.55 -4.60 -19.63
C THR A 65 7.15 -5.47 -18.54
N LEU A 66 6.82 -5.17 -17.27
CA LEU A 66 7.27 -5.91 -16.10
C LEU A 66 6.11 -6.18 -15.14
N THR A 67 6.11 -7.36 -14.56
CA THR A 67 5.24 -7.71 -13.43
C THR A 67 6.12 -8.06 -12.24
N VAL A 68 5.90 -7.40 -11.11
CA VAL A 68 6.63 -7.67 -9.87
C VAL A 68 6.14 -9.01 -9.30
N PRO A 69 7.04 -9.93 -8.90
CA PRO A 69 6.66 -11.23 -8.32
C PRO A 69 6.09 -11.07 -6.91
N GLU A 70 5.44 -12.11 -6.40
CA GLU A 70 5.03 -12.15 -4.98
C GLU A 70 6.28 -12.07 -4.08
N PRO A 71 6.21 -11.35 -2.94
CA PRO A 71 5.01 -10.84 -2.25
C PRO A 71 4.47 -9.48 -2.73
N ASN A 72 4.90 -8.99 -3.90
CA ASN A 72 4.38 -7.76 -4.51
C ASN A 72 4.55 -6.55 -3.59
N THR A 73 5.69 -6.37 -2.94
CA THR A 73 6.00 -5.19 -2.10
C THR A 73 6.72 -4.12 -2.92
N TRP A 74 7.01 -2.98 -2.29
CA TRP A 74 7.84 -1.95 -2.92
C TRP A 74 9.31 -2.40 -3.01
N VAL A 75 9.77 -3.24 -2.08
CA VAL A 75 11.12 -3.84 -2.11
C VAL A 75 11.25 -4.77 -3.30
N ASP A 76 10.26 -5.65 -3.51
CA ASP A 76 10.24 -6.57 -4.66
C ASP A 76 10.20 -5.79 -5.98
N LEU A 77 9.46 -4.67 -6.00
CA LEU A 77 9.42 -3.79 -7.15
C LEU A 77 10.80 -3.23 -7.45
N ILE A 78 11.51 -2.72 -6.44
CA ILE A 78 12.86 -2.19 -6.59
C ILE A 78 13.82 -3.27 -7.08
N SER A 79 13.78 -4.48 -6.50
CA SER A 79 14.60 -5.62 -6.96
C SER A 79 14.31 -5.97 -8.42
N THR A 80 13.03 -6.02 -8.80
CA THR A 80 12.59 -6.29 -10.18
C THR A 80 13.13 -5.24 -11.16
N LEU A 81 13.15 -3.97 -10.75
CA LEU A 81 13.72 -2.90 -11.58
C LEU A 81 15.23 -3.03 -11.70
N ASP A 82 15.93 -3.28 -10.59
CA ASP A 82 17.39 -3.45 -10.57
C ASP A 82 17.84 -4.62 -11.47
N GLU A 83 17.08 -5.72 -11.49
CA GLU A 83 17.32 -6.87 -12.38
C GLU A 83 17.00 -6.57 -13.85
N TYR A 84 15.99 -5.75 -14.12
CA TYR A 84 15.56 -5.44 -15.49
C TYR A 84 16.50 -4.44 -16.18
N ARG A 85 16.69 -3.25 -15.58
CA ARG A 85 17.60 -2.21 -16.08
C ARG A 85 17.84 -1.11 -15.04
N PRO A 86 19.00 -0.41 -15.11
CA PRO A 86 19.21 0.81 -14.34
C PRO A 86 18.15 1.87 -14.64
N VAL A 87 17.65 2.52 -13.59
CA VAL A 87 16.68 3.63 -13.65
C VAL A 87 17.32 5.03 -13.65
N LYS A 88 18.66 5.09 -13.63
CA LYS A 88 19.41 6.36 -13.60
C LYS A 88 19.08 7.23 -14.81
N GLY A 89 18.65 8.47 -14.55
CA GLY A 89 18.26 9.46 -15.56
C GLY A 89 16.91 9.19 -16.23
N LEU A 90 16.15 8.18 -15.79
CA LEU A 90 14.82 7.91 -16.33
C LEU A 90 13.77 8.75 -15.63
N ARG A 91 12.79 9.22 -16.40
CA ARG A 91 11.58 9.86 -15.88
C ARG A 91 10.57 8.81 -15.47
N VAL A 92 10.44 8.59 -14.17
CA VAL A 92 9.64 7.53 -13.56
C VAL A 92 8.38 8.13 -12.94
N ALA A 93 7.23 7.82 -13.56
CA ALA A 93 5.92 8.12 -13.01
C ALA A 93 5.49 7.02 -12.03
N VAL A 94 5.07 7.39 -10.83
CA VAL A 94 4.52 6.42 -9.85
C VAL A 94 3.05 6.72 -9.61
N GLN A 95 2.17 5.83 -10.08
CA GLN A 95 0.74 5.88 -9.79
C GLN A 95 0.49 5.45 -8.35
N GLU A 96 0.14 6.42 -7.50
CA GLU A 96 -0.03 6.22 -6.05
C GLU A 96 -1.43 5.70 -5.69
N TYR A 97 -1.51 4.96 -4.59
CA TYR A 97 -2.72 4.21 -4.20
C TYR A 97 -3.51 4.88 -3.08
N GLY A 98 -3.72 6.19 -3.13
CA GLY A 98 -4.48 6.91 -2.10
C GLY A 98 -3.63 7.41 -0.93
N ALA A 99 -2.39 6.96 -0.83
CA ALA A 99 -1.36 7.45 0.07
C ALA A 99 -0.01 7.37 -0.66
N SER A 100 0.94 8.18 -0.21
CA SER A 100 2.31 8.12 -0.73
C SER A 100 3.08 6.97 -0.09
N ASN A 101 4.06 6.44 -0.84
CA ASN A 101 5.07 5.51 -0.32
C ASN A 101 6.44 6.20 -0.39
N PRO A 102 6.85 6.94 0.67
CA PRO A 102 8.11 7.68 0.67
C PRO A 102 9.32 6.78 0.44
N ASP A 103 9.33 5.58 1.00
CA ASP A 103 10.46 4.64 0.88
C ASP A 103 10.67 4.19 -0.56
N LEU A 104 9.60 3.88 -1.29
CA LEU A 104 9.66 3.58 -2.72
C LEU A 104 10.19 4.78 -3.52
N LEU A 105 9.66 5.97 -3.28
CA LEU A 105 10.03 7.17 -4.02
C LEU A 105 11.50 7.53 -3.77
N GLU A 106 11.95 7.40 -2.53
CA GLU A 106 13.33 7.65 -2.14
C GLU A 106 14.28 6.59 -2.71
N ALA A 107 13.91 5.31 -2.65
CA ALA A 107 14.69 4.23 -3.24
C ALA A 107 14.90 4.39 -4.76
N LEU A 108 13.90 4.91 -5.47
CA LEU A 108 14.00 5.27 -6.89
C LEU A 108 14.92 6.48 -7.11
N LYS A 109 14.78 7.54 -6.31
CA LYS A 109 15.63 8.74 -6.38
C LYS A 109 17.09 8.43 -6.09
N GLN A 110 17.37 7.59 -5.10
CA GLN A 110 18.73 7.15 -4.75
C GLN A 110 19.40 6.37 -5.89
N ARG A 111 18.61 5.70 -6.74
CA ARG A 111 19.07 5.07 -7.99
C ARG A 111 19.23 6.05 -9.15
N GLY A 112 19.01 7.34 -8.91
CA GLY A 112 19.17 8.43 -9.88
C GLY A 112 17.99 8.62 -10.82
N ALA A 113 16.81 8.09 -10.51
CA ALA A 113 15.61 8.34 -11.30
C ALA A 113 15.05 9.74 -11.05
N GLU A 114 14.50 10.36 -12.10
CA GLU A 114 13.65 11.55 -12.00
C GLU A 114 12.23 11.11 -11.69
N VAL A 115 11.90 11.05 -10.39
CA VAL A 115 10.63 10.50 -9.91
C VAL A 115 9.58 11.60 -9.79
N PHE A 116 8.40 11.36 -10.34
CA PHE A 116 7.23 12.18 -10.04
C PHE A 116 6.01 11.33 -9.70
N GLN A 117 5.21 11.84 -8.78
CA GLN A 117 4.04 11.16 -8.23
C GLN A 117 2.82 11.43 -9.11
N VAL A 118 1.97 10.41 -9.25
CA VAL A 118 0.68 10.50 -9.93
C VAL A 118 -0.41 10.07 -8.95
N PRO A 119 -0.83 10.97 -8.03
CA PRO A 119 -1.91 10.70 -7.10
C PRO A 119 -3.26 10.71 -7.85
N ILE A 120 -4.03 9.63 -7.73
CA ILE A 120 -5.32 9.48 -8.42
C ILE A 120 -6.51 9.65 -7.47
N TYR A 121 -6.34 9.22 -6.23
CA TYR A 121 -7.31 9.38 -5.15
C TYR A 121 -6.56 9.60 -3.84
N ARG A 122 -7.29 9.84 -2.75
CA ARG A 122 -6.74 9.86 -1.38
C ARG A 122 -7.60 8.99 -0.47
N TRP A 123 -6.95 8.28 0.45
CA TRP A 123 -7.66 7.78 1.61
C TRP A 123 -7.94 8.95 2.55
N ALA A 124 -9.13 8.96 3.13
CA ALA A 124 -9.51 9.93 4.14
C ALA A 124 -10.13 9.18 5.31
N LEU A 125 -10.13 9.82 6.48
CA LEU A 125 -10.94 9.39 7.61
C LEU A 125 -12.42 9.30 7.21
N PRO A 126 -13.19 8.39 7.82
CA PRO A 126 -14.62 8.33 7.60
C PRO A 126 -15.29 9.65 8.06
N GLU A 127 -16.38 10.02 7.40
CA GLU A 127 -17.16 11.21 7.76
C GLU A 127 -17.65 11.15 9.21
N ASP A 128 -18.01 9.94 9.67
CA ASP A 128 -18.33 9.66 11.06
C ASP A 128 -17.18 8.91 11.76
N LEU A 129 -16.52 9.60 12.68
CA LEU A 129 -15.44 9.04 13.50
C LEU A 129 -15.94 8.22 14.70
N ARG A 130 -17.23 8.27 15.06
CA ARG A 130 -17.74 7.63 16.29
C ARG A 130 -17.45 6.12 16.34
N PRO A 131 -17.65 5.32 15.27
CA PRO A 131 -17.34 3.89 15.32
C PRO A 131 -15.84 3.63 15.52
N LEU A 132 -14.98 4.42 14.87
CA LEU A 132 -13.53 4.30 15.01
C LEU A 132 -13.10 4.66 16.43
N LYS A 133 -13.55 5.80 16.97
CA LYS A 133 -13.24 6.21 18.35
C LYS A 133 -13.70 5.16 19.36
N HIS A 134 -14.91 4.63 19.21
CA HIS A 134 -15.41 3.56 20.07
C HIS A 134 -14.52 2.32 20.05
N ALA A 135 -14.08 1.87 18.87
CA ALA A 135 -13.16 0.74 18.76
C ALA A 135 -11.81 1.03 19.45
N LEU A 136 -11.27 2.24 19.32
CA LEU A 136 -10.03 2.65 20.00
C LEU A 136 -10.20 2.70 21.51
N ASP A 137 -11.35 3.19 22.00
CA ASP A 137 -11.68 3.19 23.42
C ASP A 137 -11.75 1.76 23.99
N GLU A 138 -12.32 0.81 23.25
CA GLU A 138 -12.38 -0.61 23.65
C GLU A 138 -10.98 -1.26 23.67
N VAL A 139 -10.09 -0.88 22.75
CA VAL A 139 -8.68 -1.31 22.79
C VAL A 139 -7.97 -0.72 24.01
N ILE A 140 -8.11 0.58 24.25
CA ILE A 140 -7.50 1.28 25.39
C ILE A 140 -8.03 0.74 26.72
N ALA A 141 -9.32 0.38 26.79
CA ALA A 141 -9.94 -0.25 27.94
C ALA A 141 -9.59 -1.75 28.09
N GLU A 142 -8.75 -2.29 27.20
CA GLU A 142 -8.28 -3.69 27.21
C GLU A 142 -9.42 -4.72 27.10
N LYS A 143 -10.55 -4.34 26.48
CA LYS A 143 -11.73 -5.21 26.31
C LYS A 143 -11.65 -6.12 25.09
N VAL A 144 -10.74 -5.81 24.17
CA VAL A 144 -10.51 -6.58 22.95
C VAL A 144 -9.23 -7.40 23.12
N PRO A 145 -9.24 -8.73 22.97
CA PRO A 145 -8.04 -9.55 23.12
C PRO A 145 -7.23 -9.69 21.81
N VAL A 146 -7.81 -9.35 20.66
CA VAL A 146 -7.20 -9.55 19.33
C VAL A 146 -7.49 -8.36 18.42
N LEU A 147 -6.45 -7.80 17.81
CA LEU A 147 -6.51 -6.77 16.79
C LEU A 147 -6.00 -7.33 15.45
N LEU A 148 -6.85 -7.30 14.43
CA LEU A 148 -6.52 -7.73 13.07
C LEU A 148 -6.31 -6.51 12.16
N ILE A 149 -5.11 -6.36 11.62
CA ILE A 149 -4.77 -5.28 10.69
C ILE A 149 -4.80 -5.83 9.27
N THR A 150 -5.70 -5.27 8.46
CA THR A 150 -5.96 -5.76 7.09
C THR A 150 -5.46 -4.82 6.01
N ASN A 151 -5.01 -3.63 6.38
CA ASN A 151 -4.47 -2.63 5.47
C ASN A 151 -3.52 -1.69 6.22
N ALA A 152 -2.36 -1.40 5.63
CA ALA A 152 -1.41 -0.43 6.16
C ALA A 152 -2.03 0.95 6.41
N ALA A 153 -2.93 1.42 5.54
CA ALA A 153 -3.59 2.72 5.68
C ALA A 153 -4.49 2.83 6.93
N GLN A 154 -4.98 1.70 7.46
CA GLN A 154 -5.73 1.70 8.72
C GLN A 154 -4.86 2.19 9.88
N VAL A 155 -3.58 1.80 9.90
CA VAL A 155 -2.65 2.15 10.97
C VAL A 155 -2.45 3.67 11.02
N ASP A 156 -2.24 4.31 9.86
CA ASP A 156 -2.08 5.78 9.79
C ASP A 156 -3.33 6.53 10.22
N HIS A 157 -4.52 6.06 9.82
CA HIS A 157 -5.77 6.67 10.24
C HIS A 157 -6.03 6.49 11.75
N VAL A 158 -5.69 5.33 12.32
CA VAL A 158 -5.75 5.13 13.77
C VAL A 158 -4.82 6.10 14.48
N MET A 159 -3.56 6.19 14.05
CA MET A 159 -2.58 7.10 14.65
C MET A 159 -3.03 8.55 14.56
N GLN A 160 -3.57 9.00 13.43
CA GLN A 160 -4.11 10.36 13.28
C GLN A 160 -5.21 10.68 14.32
N VAL A 161 -6.09 9.72 14.61
CA VAL A 161 -7.16 9.91 15.60
C VAL A 161 -6.60 9.87 17.03
N LEU A 162 -5.69 8.95 17.32
CA LEU A 162 -5.03 8.84 18.63
C LEU A 162 -4.19 10.07 18.97
N GLU A 163 -3.46 10.62 18.00
CA GLU A 163 -2.67 11.85 18.16
C GLU A 163 -3.56 13.05 18.46
N LYS A 164 -4.65 13.19 17.70
CA LYS A 164 -5.64 14.26 17.90
C LYS A 164 -6.28 14.20 19.29
N ASP A 165 -6.54 12.99 19.79
CA ASP A 165 -7.17 12.77 21.08
C ASP A 165 -6.14 12.67 22.24
N GLY A 166 -4.84 12.69 21.95
CA GLY A 166 -3.77 12.59 22.96
C GLY A 166 -3.68 11.22 23.65
N THR A 167 -4.08 10.14 22.97
CA THR A 167 -4.22 8.79 23.56
C THR A 167 -3.22 7.76 23.03
N VAL A 168 -2.23 8.18 22.25
CA VAL A 168 -1.20 7.32 21.62
C VAL A 168 -0.52 6.38 22.63
N ASP A 169 -0.02 6.91 23.75
CA ASP A 169 0.72 6.11 24.73
C ASP A 169 -0.16 5.06 25.41
N ARG A 170 -1.41 5.42 25.72
CA ARG A 170 -2.38 4.50 26.32
C ARG A 170 -2.71 3.37 25.36
N PHE A 171 -2.94 3.70 24.08
CA PHE A 171 -3.20 2.72 23.04
C PHE A 171 -2.01 1.76 22.86
N ARG A 172 -0.79 2.30 22.73
CA ARG A 172 0.45 1.51 22.62
C ARG A 172 0.67 0.59 23.82
N ALA A 173 0.34 1.04 25.04
CA ALA A 173 0.40 0.20 26.24
C ALA A 173 -0.56 -0.99 26.15
N SER A 174 -1.79 -0.76 25.67
CA SER A 174 -2.79 -1.82 25.48
C SER A 174 -2.38 -2.85 24.42
N LEU A 175 -1.73 -2.43 23.32
CA LEU A 175 -1.25 -3.35 22.27
C LEU A 175 -0.31 -4.45 22.81
N LYS A 176 0.44 -4.18 23.87
CA LYS A 176 1.34 -5.16 24.50
C LYS A 176 0.61 -6.32 25.16
N LYS A 177 -0.68 -6.16 25.47
CA LYS A 177 -1.51 -7.11 26.22
C LYS A 177 -2.52 -7.89 25.35
N MET A 178 -2.57 -7.59 24.05
CA MET A 178 -3.44 -8.25 23.08
C MET A 178 -2.63 -8.89 21.96
N VAL A 179 -3.26 -9.75 21.17
CA VAL A 179 -2.68 -10.26 19.93
C VAL A 179 -2.86 -9.22 18.84
N VAL A 180 -1.77 -8.79 18.22
CA VAL A 180 -1.77 -7.93 17.04
C VAL A 180 -1.35 -8.78 15.85
N ALA A 181 -2.30 -9.08 14.97
CA ALA A 181 -2.05 -9.84 13.76
C ALA A 181 -2.13 -8.93 12.54
N SER A 182 -1.15 -9.06 11.65
CA SER A 182 -1.03 -8.29 10.42
C SER A 182 -1.33 -9.17 9.22
N ILE A 183 -2.14 -8.72 8.27
CA ILE A 183 -2.50 -9.49 7.08
C ILE A 183 -1.28 -9.87 6.21
N GLY A 184 -0.18 -9.14 6.28
CA GLY A 184 0.97 -9.38 5.42
C GLY A 184 2.02 -8.26 5.46
N PRO A 185 3.07 -8.38 4.64
CA PRO A 185 4.32 -7.66 4.85
C PRO A 185 4.18 -6.13 4.74
N THR A 186 3.32 -5.63 3.85
CA THR A 186 3.07 -4.17 3.72
C THR A 186 2.38 -3.59 4.96
N ALA A 187 1.43 -4.30 5.57
CA ALA A 187 0.80 -3.85 6.81
C ALA A 187 1.79 -3.97 7.99
N SER A 188 2.57 -5.06 8.03
CA SER A 188 3.59 -5.31 9.04
C SER A 188 4.70 -4.26 9.03
N GLU A 189 5.14 -3.83 7.85
CA GLU A 189 6.08 -2.73 7.71
C GLU A 189 5.52 -1.43 8.31
N ARG A 190 4.25 -1.12 8.05
CA ARG A 190 3.62 0.08 8.61
C ARG A 190 3.44 0.01 10.13
N LEU A 191 3.13 -1.17 10.66
CA LEU A 191 3.10 -1.42 12.10
C LEU A 191 4.47 -1.18 12.74
N ARG A 192 5.55 -1.69 12.12
CA ARG A 192 6.92 -1.44 12.59
C ARG A 192 7.28 0.04 12.59
N HIS A 193 6.89 0.79 11.54
CA HIS A 193 7.13 2.23 11.49
C HIS A 193 6.49 2.99 12.66
N HIS A 194 5.29 2.57 13.09
CA HIS A 194 4.60 3.14 14.25
C HIS A 194 4.93 2.45 15.58
N GLU A 195 5.90 1.54 15.58
CA GLU A 195 6.34 0.77 16.77
C GLU A 195 5.24 -0.10 17.39
N TRP A 196 4.29 -0.59 16.58
CA TRP A 196 3.28 -1.53 17.03
C TRP A 196 3.84 -2.96 17.00
N PRO A 197 3.53 -3.81 18.00
CA PRO A 197 3.93 -5.21 17.98
C PRO A 197 3.22 -5.96 16.84
N ILE A 198 3.86 -7.03 16.36
CA ILE A 198 3.29 -7.94 15.36
C ILE A 198 3.52 -9.34 15.91
N ASP A 199 2.48 -9.95 16.43
CA ASP A 199 2.57 -11.28 17.04
C ASP A 199 2.35 -12.39 16.02
N LEU A 200 1.61 -12.07 14.95
CA LEU A 200 1.26 -13.01 13.91
C LEU A 200 1.19 -12.31 12.55
N GLU A 201 1.82 -12.92 11.56
CA GLU A 201 1.58 -12.68 10.14
C GLU A 201 1.16 -14.03 9.53
N PRO A 202 0.05 -14.12 8.79
CA PRO A 202 -0.45 -15.39 8.30
C PRO A 202 0.46 -15.96 7.22
N SER A 203 0.38 -17.27 7.01
CA SER A 203 1.15 -17.96 5.96
C SER A 203 0.93 -17.37 4.56
N HIS A 204 -0.26 -16.80 4.32
CA HIS A 204 -0.60 -16.12 3.08
C HIS A 204 -1.46 -14.89 3.36
N PRO A 205 -1.30 -13.79 2.59
CA PRO A 205 -1.98 -12.52 2.85
C PRO A 205 -3.43 -12.50 2.37
N LYS A 206 -4.24 -13.42 2.89
CA LYS A 206 -5.67 -13.57 2.60
C LYS A 206 -6.45 -13.50 3.91
N MET A 207 -7.55 -12.75 3.89
CA MET A 207 -8.35 -12.48 5.09
C MET A 207 -8.84 -13.77 5.78
N GLY A 208 -9.28 -14.77 5.02
CA GLY A 208 -9.72 -16.05 5.59
C GLY A 208 -8.59 -16.80 6.31
N ILE A 209 -7.36 -16.70 5.80
CA ILE A 209 -6.18 -17.35 6.39
C ILE A 209 -5.74 -16.58 7.64
N LEU A 210 -5.72 -15.24 7.59
CA LEU A 210 -5.49 -14.38 8.76
C LEU A 210 -6.43 -14.74 9.92
N VAL A 211 -7.73 -14.82 9.65
CA VAL A 211 -8.73 -15.12 10.68
C VAL A 211 -8.53 -16.53 11.23
N LYS A 212 -8.37 -17.54 10.36
CA LYS A 212 -8.16 -18.93 10.77
C LYS A 212 -6.92 -19.07 11.64
N GLU A 213 -5.75 -18.67 11.15
CA GLU A 213 -4.49 -18.87 11.85
C GLU A 213 -4.41 -18.03 13.13
N THR A 214 -4.97 -16.82 13.15
CA THR A 214 -5.08 -16.05 14.39
C THR A 214 -5.98 -16.75 15.41
N SER A 215 -7.12 -17.31 14.98
CA SER A 215 -8.01 -18.04 15.90
C SER A 215 -7.36 -19.29 16.51
N GLU A 216 -6.49 -19.95 15.76
CA GLU A 216 -5.75 -21.15 16.20
C GLU A 216 -4.65 -20.82 17.22
N GLN A 217 -4.03 -19.63 17.13
CA GLN A 217 -2.85 -19.25 17.92
C GLN A 217 -3.12 -18.22 19.03
N ALA A 218 -4.22 -17.47 18.97
CA ALA A 218 -4.45 -16.33 19.84
C ALA A 218 -4.41 -16.69 21.34
N ALA A 219 -4.97 -17.84 21.74
CA ALA A 219 -4.97 -18.27 23.14
C ALA A 219 -3.55 -18.43 23.69
N GLY A 220 -2.67 -19.13 22.96
CA GLY A 220 -1.28 -19.34 23.38
C GLY A 220 -0.48 -18.04 23.42
N ILE A 221 -0.67 -17.15 22.44
CA ILE A 221 0.00 -15.84 22.42
C ILE A 221 -0.45 -14.98 23.62
N LEU A 222 -1.75 -14.97 23.94
CA LEU A 222 -2.29 -14.24 25.09
C LEU A 222 -1.75 -14.76 26.43
N GLU A 223 -1.60 -16.07 26.58
CA GLU A 223 -1.00 -16.65 27.78
C GLU A 223 0.45 -16.19 27.98
N ILE A 224 1.23 -16.10 26.90
CA ILE A 224 2.61 -15.62 26.95
C ILE A 224 2.66 -14.14 27.33
N LYS A 225 1.79 -13.31 26.75
CA LYS A 225 1.76 -11.85 26.99
C LYS A 225 1.25 -11.44 28.36
N ARG A 226 0.51 -12.32 29.05
CA ARG A 226 -0.05 -12.07 30.39
C ARG A 226 0.89 -12.50 31.52
N ARG A 227 1.99 -13.18 31.22
CA ARG A 227 3.05 -13.52 32.18
C ARG A 227 4.04 -12.37 32.31
#